data_AF-A0A6B3BIJ2-F1
#
_entry.id   AF-A0A6B3BIJ2-F1
#
_cell.length_a   1.000
_cell.length_b   1.000
_cell.length_c   1.000
_cell.angle_alpha   90.00
_cell.angle_beta   90.00
_cell.angle_gamma   90.00
#
_symmetry.space_group_name_H-M   'P 1'
#
loop_
_entity.id
_entity.type
_entity.pdbx_description
1 polymer ?
#
loop_
_entity_poly.entity_id
_entity_poly.type
_entity_poly.pdbx_seq_one_letter_code
_entity_poly.pdbx_strand_id
1 'polypeptide(L)'
;MRQRLAELRGPAVAPRPLDARALAALAANPGCKRRALLDGAGVDKGALAAALGSPAPFGQSQFAFMRGNAFEARVKADGGTELMRLLHERLGGSGEPPSEVAAPDLTAAGPEGRAARTALALREATEAGGWALLDHPMLALEVAGSPAYLEPDAVVVHPDGTWTVVEIKSFPMIDGSADAAKVGAAARQSAVYVLALERVAEVTDGARVGHRVLLVCPKDFSNLPAASVVDVRKQRAVTRRQLTRLTRVEEIAAALPEGASFDPERSCEDLESAVESVAAAYAPECLSACELAFHCRARARAEGAVEALGRGVRGELGGLTTVAGVLAAAAGKEGDPADPAVAALRRAAALRAEALEGRAVCR
;
A
#
# COMPACT_ATOMS: atom_id res chain seq x y z
N MET A 1 -25.97 -8.51 -3.26
CA MET A 1 -24.62 -8.15 -2.77
C MET A 1 -24.46 -6.67 -2.49
N ARG A 2 -24.64 -5.78 -3.48
CA ARG A 2 -24.57 -4.32 -3.27
C ARG A 2 -25.38 -3.82 -2.06
N GLN A 3 -26.59 -4.35 -1.86
CA GLN A 3 -27.40 -4.06 -0.69
C GLN A 3 -26.74 -4.47 0.63
N ARG A 4 -26.24 -5.70 0.75
CA ARG A 4 -25.58 -6.18 1.99
C ARG A 4 -24.35 -5.34 2.33
N LEU A 5 -23.53 -4.98 1.35
CA LEU A 5 -22.37 -4.10 1.57
C LEU A 5 -22.80 -2.67 1.97
N ALA A 6 -23.93 -2.18 1.44
CA ALA A 6 -24.51 -0.91 1.87
C ALA A 6 -25.03 -0.98 3.31
N GLU A 7 -25.74 -2.04 3.71
CA GLU A 7 -26.17 -2.25 5.10
C GLU A 7 -24.99 -2.27 6.08
N LEU A 8 -23.89 -2.91 5.68
CA LEU A 8 -22.66 -2.95 6.49
C LEU A 8 -22.01 -1.57 6.65
N ARG A 9 -22.09 -0.69 5.65
CA ARG A 9 -21.52 0.66 5.75
C ARG A 9 -22.48 1.66 6.42
N GLY A 10 -23.77 1.38 6.38
CA GLY A 10 -24.84 2.36 6.55
C GLY A 10 -25.55 2.57 5.21
N PRO A 11 -26.84 2.20 5.08
CA PRO A 11 -27.51 2.10 3.78
C PRO A 11 -27.63 3.44 3.03
N ALA A 12 -27.63 4.56 3.76
CA ALA A 12 -27.68 5.91 3.20
C ALA A 12 -26.30 6.51 2.88
N VAL A 13 -25.22 5.88 3.34
CA VAL A 13 -23.85 6.39 3.19
C VAL A 13 -23.33 6.00 1.81
N ALA A 14 -22.70 6.91 1.05
CA ALA A 14 -22.05 6.55 -0.20
C ALA A 14 -20.77 5.71 0.05
N PRO A 15 -20.42 4.71 -0.78
CA PRO A 15 -19.19 3.95 -0.60
C PRO A 15 -17.98 4.87 -0.77
N ARG A 16 -17.05 4.82 0.17
CA ARG A 16 -15.78 5.53 0.03
C ARG A 16 -14.95 4.88 -1.08
N PRO A 17 -14.53 5.63 -2.11
CA PRO A 17 -13.76 5.07 -3.21
C PRO A 17 -12.40 4.58 -2.73
N LEU A 18 -11.89 3.52 -3.36
CA LEU A 18 -10.55 3.02 -3.12
C LEU A 18 -9.55 3.83 -3.94
N ASP A 19 -8.54 4.39 -3.28
CA ASP A 19 -7.39 5.01 -3.91
C ASP A 19 -6.21 4.02 -4.02
N ALA A 20 -5.14 4.43 -4.69
CA ALA A 20 -3.94 3.60 -4.85
C ALA A 20 -3.30 3.22 -3.51
N ARG A 21 -3.42 4.09 -2.48
CA ARG A 21 -2.90 3.81 -1.14
C ARG A 21 -3.68 2.70 -0.46
N ALA A 22 -5.00 2.72 -0.54
CA ALA A 22 -5.88 1.69 0.00
C ALA A 22 -5.61 0.33 -0.68
N LEU A 23 -5.49 0.31 -2.01
CA LEU A 23 -5.18 -0.89 -2.77
C LEU A 23 -3.77 -1.43 -2.49
N ALA A 24 -2.77 -0.56 -2.40
CA ALA A 24 -1.41 -0.94 -2.02
C ALA A 24 -1.36 -1.54 -0.60
N ALA A 25 -2.18 -1.02 0.30
CA ALA A 25 -2.20 -1.42 1.69
C ALA A 25 -3.02 -2.72 1.92
N LEU A 26 -4.03 -3.00 1.08
CA LEU A 26 -4.62 -4.34 0.93
C LEU A 26 -3.57 -5.36 0.49
N ALA A 27 -2.78 -5.03 -0.53
CA ALA A 27 -1.70 -5.90 -1.01
C ALA A 27 -0.59 -6.14 0.03
N ALA A 28 -0.35 -5.17 0.92
CA ALA A 28 0.63 -5.31 2.00
C ALA A 28 0.20 -6.29 3.10
N ASN A 29 -1.11 -6.45 3.33
CA ASN A 29 -1.65 -7.34 4.35
C ASN A 29 -2.79 -8.24 3.81
N PRO A 30 -2.44 -9.18 2.91
CA PRO A 30 -3.42 -9.98 2.17
C PRO A 30 -4.25 -10.95 3.01
N GLY A 31 -3.86 -11.21 4.27
CA GLY A 31 -4.57 -12.12 5.17
C GLY A 31 -5.66 -11.44 6.01
N CYS A 32 -5.79 -10.11 5.95
CA CYS A 32 -6.69 -9.37 6.83
C CYS A 32 -8.12 -9.33 6.28
N LYS A 33 -8.97 -10.26 6.74
CA LYS A 33 -10.40 -10.32 6.36
C LYS A 33 -11.14 -9.05 6.74
N ARG A 34 -10.88 -8.51 7.94
CA ARG A 34 -11.44 -7.24 8.43
C ARG A 34 -11.21 -6.11 7.44
N ARG A 35 -9.97 -5.95 6.97
CA ARG A 35 -9.65 -4.91 6.01
C ARG A 35 -10.31 -5.16 4.65
N ALA A 36 -10.22 -6.38 4.12
CA ALA A 36 -10.80 -6.73 2.84
C ALA A 36 -12.31 -6.42 2.79
N LEU A 37 -13.04 -6.76 3.86
CA LEU A 37 -14.46 -6.46 4.00
C LEU A 37 -14.74 -4.95 4.07
N LEU A 38 -14.02 -4.21 4.93
CA LEU A 38 -14.26 -2.78 5.11
C LEU A 38 -13.92 -1.98 3.83
N ASP A 39 -12.83 -2.34 3.15
CA ASP A 39 -12.46 -1.75 1.86
C ASP A 39 -13.48 -2.13 0.77
N GLY A 40 -13.90 -3.40 0.69
CA GLY A 40 -14.91 -3.85 -0.27
C GLY A 40 -16.30 -3.26 -0.04
N ALA A 41 -16.67 -3.00 1.21
CA ALA A 41 -17.92 -2.32 1.57
C ALA A 41 -17.84 -0.79 1.45
N GLY A 42 -16.65 -0.23 1.19
CA GLY A 42 -16.44 1.22 1.09
C GLY A 42 -16.65 1.94 2.42
N VAL A 43 -16.35 1.30 3.55
CA VAL A 43 -16.50 1.89 4.89
C VAL A 43 -15.47 2.98 5.12
N ASP A 44 -15.90 4.10 5.73
CA ASP A 44 -14.98 5.11 6.22
C ASP A 44 -14.26 4.60 7.48
N LYS A 45 -13.13 3.93 7.26
CA LYS A 45 -12.31 3.35 8.34
C LYS A 45 -11.75 4.40 9.28
N GLY A 46 -11.59 5.65 8.84
CA GLY A 46 -11.14 6.75 9.69
C GLY A 46 -12.21 7.17 10.68
N ALA A 47 -13.43 7.40 10.18
CA ALA A 47 -14.59 7.68 11.03
C ALA A 47 -14.91 6.51 11.98
N LEU A 48 -14.85 5.26 11.47
CA LEU A 48 -15.01 4.06 12.29
C LEU A 48 -13.96 3.97 13.41
N ALA A 49 -12.68 4.23 13.10
CA ALA A 49 -11.61 4.23 14.11
C ALA A 49 -11.82 5.32 15.17
N ALA A 50 -12.33 6.49 14.79
CA ALA A 50 -12.66 7.56 15.72
C ALA A 50 -13.85 7.20 16.62
N ALA A 51 -14.91 6.60 16.06
CA ALA A 51 -16.07 6.12 16.81
C ALA A 51 -15.72 5.00 17.81
N LEU A 52 -14.73 4.16 17.49
CA LEU A 52 -14.13 3.17 18.40
C LEU A 52 -13.18 3.77 19.45
N GLY A 53 -12.97 5.09 19.47
CA GLY A 53 -12.05 5.75 20.40
C GLY A 53 -10.56 5.47 20.11
N SER A 54 -10.22 4.97 18.92
CA SER A 54 -8.86 4.61 18.51
C SER A 54 -8.43 5.29 17.20
N PRO A 55 -8.54 6.62 17.06
CA PRO A 55 -8.22 7.31 15.82
C PRO A 55 -6.74 7.16 15.46
N ALA A 56 -6.47 6.87 14.18
CA ALA A 56 -5.10 6.88 13.66
C ALA A 56 -4.66 8.33 13.34
N PRO A 57 -3.40 8.71 13.66
CA PRO A 57 -2.90 10.07 13.42
C PRO A 57 -2.47 10.31 11.96
N PHE A 58 -3.09 9.66 10.98
CA PHE A 58 -2.72 9.83 9.57
C PHE A 58 -2.93 11.26 9.09
N GLY A 59 -1.99 11.77 8.29
CA GLY A 59 -2.17 13.04 7.57
C GLY A 59 -2.22 14.29 8.46
N GLN A 60 -1.58 14.29 9.63
CA GLN A 60 -1.67 15.42 10.56
C GLN A 60 -0.57 16.48 10.39
N SER A 61 0.41 16.30 9.50
CA SER A 61 1.47 17.29 9.28
C SER A 61 1.22 18.13 8.02
N GLN A 62 0.61 19.30 8.20
CA GLN A 62 0.46 20.32 7.14
C GLN A 62 1.80 20.68 6.49
N PHE A 63 2.87 20.74 7.29
CA PHE A 63 4.23 20.97 6.82
C PHE A 63 4.72 19.86 5.85
N ALA A 64 4.45 18.58 6.17
CA ALA A 64 4.84 17.48 5.30
C ALA A 64 4.11 17.51 3.94
N PHE A 65 2.83 17.92 3.93
CA PHE A 65 2.07 18.11 2.68
C PHE A 65 2.61 19.26 1.85
N MET A 66 2.78 20.45 2.43
CA MET A 66 3.32 21.61 1.71
C MET A 66 4.71 21.32 1.12
N ARG A 67 5.58 20.67 1.90
CA ARG A 67 6.90 20.25 1.41
C ARG A 67 6.81 19.23 0.28
N GLY A 68 5.84 18.31 0.34
CA GLY A 68 5.57 17.36 -0.74
C GLY A 68 5.19 18.05 -2.04
N ASN A 69 4.16 18.91 -1.98
CA ASN A 69 3.67 19.63 -3.16
C ASN A 69 4.74 20.55 -3.75
N ALA A 70 5.52 21.24 -2.92
CA ALA A 70 6.62 22.09 -3.39
C ALA A 70 7.73 21.29 -4.08
N PHE A 71 8.07 20.11 -3.56
CA PHE A 71 9.05 19.22 -4.19
C PHE A 71 8.54 18.67 -5.52
N GLU A 72 7.28 18.23 -5.56
CA GLU A 72 6.65 17.74 -6.79
C GLU A 72 6.59 18.82 -7.88
N ALA A 73 6.11 20.01 -7.54
CA ALA A 73 6.08 21.15 -8.46
C ALA A 73 7.47 21.47 -9.02
N ARG A 74 8.52 21.34 -8.19
CA ARG A 74 9.91 21.51 -8.64
C ARG A 74 10.36 20.41 -9.60
N VAL A 75 10.00 19.16 -9.35
CA VAL A 75 10.32 18.02 -10.26
C VAL A 75 9.66 18.22 -11.62
N LYS A 76 8.45 18.78 -11.64
CA LYS A 76 7.63 18.99 -12.83
C LYS A 76 7.80 20.36 -13.49
N ALA A 77 8.64 21.23 -12.93
CA ALA A 77 8.93 22.55 -13.50
C ALA A 77 9.52 22.42 -14.92
N ASP A 78 9.40 23.51 -15.71
CA ASP A 78 9.95 23.61 -17.06
C ASP A 78 9.54 22.42 -17.96
N GLY A 79 8.25 22.06 -17.92
CA GLY A 79 7.70 20.94 -18.68
C GLY A 79 8.22 19.57 -18.26
N GLY A 80 8.77 19.43 -17.05
CA GLY A 80 9.36 18.19 -16.56
C GLY A 80 10.77 17.91 -17.11
N THR A 81 11.50 18.93 -17.57
CA THR A 81 12.85 18.77 -18.16
C THR A 81 13.78 17.93 -17.28
N GLU A 82 13.88 18.26 -15.99
CA GLU A 82 14.75 17.51 -15.06
C GLU A 82 14.24 16.09 -14.79
N LEU A 83 12.92 15.89 -14.75
CA LEU A 83 12.31 14.57 -14.64
C LEU A 83 12.66 13.69 -15.84
N MET A 84 12.54 14.23 -17.06
CA MET A 84 12.83 13.52 -18.29
C MET A 84 14.32 13.22 -18.43
N ARG A 85 15.19 14.13 -17.99
CA ARG A 85 16.65 13.88 -17.89
C ARG A 85 16.96 12.71 -16.96
N LEU A 86 16.38 12.70 -15.75
CA LEU A 86 16.54 11.62 -14.78
C LEU A 86 15.97 10.29 -15.28
N LEU A 87 14.81 10.31 -15.94
CA LEU A 87 14.21 9.12 -16.54
C LEU A 87 15.11 8.55 -17.64
N HIS A 88 15.60 9.38 -18.54
CA HIS A 88 16.48 8.96 -19.62
C HIS A 88 17.79 8.38 -19.08
N GLU A 89 18.45 9.05 -18.13
CA GLU A 89 19.68 8.56 -17.47
C GLU A 89 19.50 7.14 -16.87
N ARG A 90 18.31 6.83 -16.35
CA ARG A 90 18.04 5.59 -15.61
C ARG A 90 17.39 4.48 -16.43
N LEU A 91 16.59 4.84 -17.43
CA LEU A 91 15.70 3.94 -18.18
C LEU A 91 15.76 4.13 -19.70
N GLY A 92 16.37 5.21 -20.20
CA GLY A 92 16.41 5.56 -21.63
C GLY A 92 17.37 4.73 -22.49
N GLY A 93 18.17 3.84 -21.90
CA GLY A 93 19.15 3.03 -22.62
C GLY A 93 20.31 3.87 -23.16
N SER A 94 20.90 3.46 -24.29
CA SER A 94 22.02 4.17 -24.96
C SER A 94 21.55 5.11 -26.08
N GLY A 95 20.25 5.43 -26.14
CA GLY A 95 19.69 6.34 -27.14
C GLY A 95 20.02 7.80 -26.83
N GLU A 96 19.63 8.71 -27.72
CA GLU A 96 19.76 10.15 -27.48
C GLU A 96 18.75 10.63 -26.42
N PRO A 97 19.13 11.63 -25.60
CA PRO A 97 18.22 12.23 -24.64
C PRO A 97 17.02 12.88 -25.33
N PRO A 98 15.85 12.93 -24.67
CA PRO A 98 14.66 13.58 -25.22
C PRO A 98 14.94 15.06 -25.50
N SER A 99 14.85 15.48 -26.77
CA SER A 99 14.96 16.88 -27.19
C SER A 99 13.61 17.60 -27.16
N GLU A 100 12.53 16.89 -27.50
CA GLU A 100 11.15 17.36 -27.45
C GLU A 100 10.28 16.34 -26.69
N VAL A 101 9.41 16.83 -25.80
CA VAL A 101 8.51 16.01 -24.98
C VAL A 101 7.10 16.58 -25.11
N ALA A 102 6.17 15.76 -25.63
CA ALA A 102 4.77 16.14 -25.69
C ALA A 102 4.14 16.13 -24.29
N ALA A 103 3.35 17.15 -23.97
CA ALA A 103 2.60 17.24 -22.71
C ALA A 103 1.10 17.39 -23.03
N PRO A 104 0.37 16.28 -23.26
CA PRO A 104 -1.03 16.33 -23.66
C PRO A 104 -1.92 16.87 -22.52
N ASP A 105 -2.93 17.67 -22.87
CA ASP A 105 -3.95 18.11 -21.93
C ASP A 105 -4.88 16.95 -21.54
N LEU A 106 -4.98 16.69 -20.23
CA LEU A 106 -5.76 15.61 -19.63
C LEU A 106 -7.04 16.10 -18.93
N THR A 107 -7.41 17.37 -19.12
CA THR A 107 -8.62 17.93 -18.54
C THR A 107 -9.88 17.31 -19.15
N ALA A 108 -10.85 17.00 -18.28
CA ALA A 108 -12.17 16.51 -18.64
C ALA A 108 -13.10 16.56 -17.42
N ALA A 109 -14.41 16.40 -17.65
CA ALA A 109 -15.40 16.40 -16.59
C ALA A 109 -15.34 15.12 -15.74
N GLY A 110 -15.05 15.29 -14.45
CA GLY A 110 -15.05 14.21 -13.46
C GLY A 110 -13.98 13.13 -13.67
N PRO A 111 -13.86 12.18 -12.72
CA PRO A 111 -12.85 11.12 -12.80
C PRO A 111 -12.99 10.21 -14.03
N GLU A 112 -14.23 9.88 -14.42
CA GLU A 112 -14.51 9.04 -15.59
C GLU A 112 -14.09 9.70 -16.90
N GLY A 113 -14.47 10.97 -17.09
CA GLY A 113 -14.07 11.75 -18.26
C GLY A 113 -12.56 11.92 -18.34
N ARG A 114 -11.89 12.19 -17.21
CA ARG A 114 -10.42 12.25 -17.15
C ARG A 114 -9.78 10.92 -17.50
N ALA A 115 -10.31 9.80 -17.02
CA ALA A 115 -9.79 8.47 -17.36
C ALA A 115 -9.92 8.17 -18.86
N ALA A 116 -11.06 8.51 -19.46
CA ALA A 116 -11.25 8.38 -20.91
C ALA A 116 -10.28 9.28 -21.71
N ARG A 117 -10.09 10.53 -21.27
CA ARG A 117 -9.14 11.46 -21.91
C ARG A 117 -7.70 10.98 -21.79
N THR A 118 -7.28 10.49 -20.62
CA THR A 118 -5.97 9.86 -20.41
C THR A 118 -5.76 8.66 -21.31
N ALA A 119 -6.74 7.76 -21.43
CA ALA A 119 -6.62 6.60 -22.32
C ALA A 119 -6.44 7.02 -23.79
N LEU A 120 -7.12 8.08 -24.24
CA LEU A 120 -6.93 8.64 -25.57
C LEU A 120 -5.53 9.24 -25.74
N ALA A 121 -5.07 10.06 -24.79
CA ALA A 121 -3.75 10.67 -24.83
C ALA A 121 -2.60 9.63 -24.86
N LEU A 122 -2.75 8.52 -24.13
CA LEU A 122 -1.80 7.40 -24.17
C LEU A 122 -1.73 6.75 -25.55
N ARG A 123 -2.88 6.57 -26.23
CA ARG A 123 -2.92 6.05 -27.61
C ARG A 123 -2.26 7.01 -28.59
N GLU A 124 -2.67 8.28 -28.57
CA GLU A 124 -2.13 9.34 -29.44
C GLU A 124 -0.59 9.46 -29.28
N ALA A 125 -0.09 9.45 -28.05
CA ALA A 125 1.34 9.51 -27.77
C ALA A 125 2.10 8.27 -28.25
N THR A 126 1.50 7.09 -28.14
CA THR A 126 2.10 5.83 -28.61
C THR A 126 2.17 5.80 -30.14
N GLU A 127 1.10 6.22 -30.82
CA GLU A 127 1.05 6.31 -32.29
C GLU A 127 2.03 7.34 -32.85
N ALA A 128 2.25 8.44 -32.14
CA ALA A 128 3.21 9.47 -32.54
C ALA A 128 4.68 8.99 -32.51
N GLY A 129 5.00 7.94 -31.74
CA GLY A 129 6.36 7.38 -31.66
C GLY A 129 7.42 8.32 -31.07
N GLY A 130 6.99 9.33 -30.31
CA GLY A 130 7.85 10.30 -29.62
C GLY A 130 7.82 10.17 -28.10
N TRP A 131 8.57 11.03 -27.41
CA TRP A 131 8.48 11.14 -25.95
C TRP A 131 7.24 11.93 -25.54
N ALA A 132 6.48 11.42 -24.58
CA ALA A 132 5.39 12.18 -23.94
C ALA A 132 5.40 12.05 -22.42
N LEU A 133 5.12 13.15 -21.73
CA LEU A 133 4.95 13.22 -20.28
C LEU A 133 3.49 13.55 -19.97
N LEU A 134 2.78 12.58 -19.42
CA LEU A 134 1.43 12.77 -18.89
C LEU A 134 1.56 13.13 -17.42
N ASP A 135 1.21 14.37 -17.08
CA ASP A 135 1.18 14.88 -15.70
C ASP A 135 -0.17 14.59 -15.05
N HIS A 136 -0.15 13.93 -13.88
CA HIS A 136 -1.35 13.48 -13.18
C HIS A 136 -2.42 12.82 -14.08
N PRO A 137 -2.08 11.76 -14.85
CA PRO A 137 -3.08 11.06 -15.63
C PRO A 137 -4.07 10.36 -14.71
N MET A 138 -5.34 10.27 -15.13
CA MET A 138 -6.36 9.53 -14.39
C MET A 138 -6.48 8.13 -15.00
N LEU A 139 -6.35 7.09 -14.19
CA LEU A 139 -6.47 5.70 -14.62
C LEU A 139 -7.66 5.05 -13.92
N ALA A 140 -8.35 4.16 -14.61
CA ALA A 140 -9.46 3.39 -14.04
C ALA A 140 -9.02 1.94 -13.81
N LEU A 141 -9.35 1.40 -12.64
CA LEU A 141 -9.17 -0.01 -12.30
C LEU A 141 -10.45 -0.55 -11.67
N GLU A 142 -10.98 -1.64 -12.20
CA GLU A 142 -12.15 -2.28 -11.61
C GLU A 142 -11.77 -3.03 -10.32
N VAL A 143 -12.47 -2.75 -9.22
CA VAL A 143 -12.29 -3.38 -7.92
C VAL A 143 -13.66 -3.78 -7.39
N ALA A 144 -13.88 -5.09 -7.20
CA ALA A 144 -15.16 -5.64 -6.73
C ALA A 144 -16.39 -5.10 -7.51
N GLY A 145 -16.27 -4.98 -8.83
CA GLY A 145 -17.33 -4.51 -9.72
C GLY A 145 -17.57 -2.99 -9.72
N SER A 146 -16.70 -2.20 -9.09
CA SER A 146 -16.77 -0.74 -9.08
C SER A 146 -15.46 -0.12 -9.58
N PRO A 147 -15.50 1.00 -10.33
CA PRO A 147 -14.28 1.67 -10.77
C PRO A 147 -13.57 2.37 -9.59
N ALA A 148 -12.29 2.09 -9.45
CA ALA A 148 -11.35 2.89 -8.66
C ALA A 148 -10.59 3.81 -9.63
N TYR A 149 -10.67 5.12 -9.38
CA TYR A 149 -9.96 6.13 -10.14
C TYR A 149 -8.65 6.48 -9.44
N LEU A 150 -7.56 6.39 -10.19
CA LEU A 150 -6.19 6.37 -9.68
C LEU A 150 -5.36 7.43 -10.40
N GLU A 151 -4.65 8.26 -9.65
CA GLU A 151 -3.86 9.36 -10.20
C GLU A 151 -2.38 9.15 -9.83
N PRO A 152 -1.58 8.45 -10.66
CA PRO A 152 -0.13 8.49 -10.55
C PRO A 152 0.41 9.92 -10.69
N ASP A 153 1.59 10.18 -10.14
CA ASP A 153 2.19 11.52 -10.22
C ASP A 153 2.55 11.86 -11.68
N ALA A 154 3.09 10.89 -12.45
CA ALA A 154 3.20 11.01 -13.90
C ALA A 154 3.30 9.63 -14.60
N VAL A 155 3.03 9.62 -15.90
CA VAL A 155 3.31 8.50 -16.80
C VAL A 155 4.07 9.02 -18.01
N VAL A 156 5.15 8.33 -18.37
CA VAL A 156 5.96 8.68 -19.55
C VAL A 156 5.77 7.63 -20.64
N VAL A 157 5.48 8.09 -21.85
CA VAL A 157 5.46 7.27 -23.07
C VAL A 157 6.81 7.42 -23.77
N HIS A 158 7.46 6.30 -24.03
CA HIS A 158 8.72 6.20 -24.74
C HIS A 158 8.46 6.05 -26.26
N PRO A 159 9.43 6.43 -27.12
CA PRO A 159 9.33 6.24 -28.56
C PRO A 159 9.08 4.80 -29.02
N ASP A 160 9.48 3.81 -28.23
CA ASP A 160 9.30 2.37 -28.52
C ASP A 160 7.93 1.81 -28.08
N GLY A 161 7.03 2.67 -27.60
CA GLY A 161 5.71 2.34 -27.08
C GLY A 161 5.70 1.90 -25.61
N THR A 162 6.84 1.94 -24.92
CA THR A 162 6.90 1.62 -23.48
C THR A 162 6.28 2.73 -22.64
N TRP A 163 5.44 2.38 -21.67
CA TRP A 163 4.85 3.29 -20.69
C TRP A 163 5.50 3.07 -19.32
N THR A 164 6.07 4.12 -18.75
CA THR A 164 6.76 4.11 -17.46
C THR A 164 6.01 4.94 -16.44
N VAL A 165 5.66 4.34 -15.31
CA VAL A 165 5.11 5.06 -14.15
C VAL A 165 6.24 5.81 -13.44
N VAL A 166 5.95 7.06 -13.08
CA VAL A 166 6.81 7.89 -12.23
C VAL A 166 6.09 8.13 -10.91
N GLU A 167 6.78 7.88 -9.80
CA GLU A 167 6.30 8.16 -8.45
C GLU A 167 7.22 9.19 -7.79
N ILE A 168 6.66 10.29 -7.31
CA ILE A 168 7.38 11.39 -6.66
C ILE A 168 7.08 11.35 -5.17
N LYS A 169 8.12 11.20 -4.34
CA LYS A 169 7.97 11.15 -2.88
C LYS A 169 8.90 12.12 -2.19
N SER A 170 8.43 12.73 -1.10
CA SER A 170 9.16 13.78 -0.37
C SER A 170 10.06 13.28 0.77
N PHE A 171 10.32 11.97 0.85
CA PHE A 171 11.35 11.43 1.75
C PHE A 171 12.70 11.41 1.04
N PRO A 172 13.82 11.69 1.74
CA PRO A 172 15.11 11.82 1.09
C PRO A 172 15.68 10.46 0.66
N MET A 173 16.49 10.48 -0.40
CA MET A 173 17.50 9.46 -0.71
C MET A 173 18.85 9.95 -0.19
N ILE A 174 19.38 9.28 0.83
CA ILE A 174 20.67 9.60 1.45
C ILE A 174 21.73 8.71 0.80
N ASP A 175 22.78 9.32 0.25
CA ASP A 175 23.89 8.60 -0.40
C ASP A 175 23.38 7.61 -1.47
N GLY A 176 22.35 8.01 -2.22
CA GLY A 176 21.73 7.21 -3.28
C GLY A 176 20.76 6.12 -2.81
N SER A 177 20.49 6.03 -1.50
CA SER A 177 19.57 5.03 -0.93
C SER A 177 18.43 5.68 -0.15
N ALA A 178 17.21 5.20 -0.35
CA ALA A 178 16.06 5.58 0.47
C ALA A 178 15.73 4.47 1.48
N ASP A 179 15.00 4.85 2.53
CA ASP A 179 14.44 3.92 3.50
C ASP A 179 13.65 2.79 2.81
N ALA A 180 14.03 1.55 3.07
CA ALA A 180 13.50 0.38 2.37
C ALA A 180 11.98 0.19 2.58
N ALA A 181 11.45 0.58 3.75
CA ALA A 181 10.03 0.49 4.02
C ALA A 181 9.23 1.51 3.19
N LYS A 182 9.75 2.73 3.05
CA LYS A 182 9.17 3.78 2.18
C LYS A 182 9.26 3.42 0.70
N VAL A 183 10.40 2.92 0.23
CA VAL A 183 10.55 2.41 -1.14
C VAL A 183 9.58 1.26 -1.40
N GLY A 184 9.46 0.31 -0.46
CA GLY A 184 8.51 -0.78 -0.56
C GLY A 184 7.05 -0.31 -0.60
N ALA A 185 6.70 0.77 0.11
CA ALA A 185 5.38 1.38 0.05
C ALA A 185 5.10 2.03 -1.31
N ALA A 186 6.04 2.84 -1.82
CA ALA A 186 5.97 3.42 -3.16
C ALA A 186 5.83 2.33 -4.23
N ALA A 187 6.65 1.28 -4.18
CA ALA A 187 6.59 0.15 -5.11
C ALA A 187 5.21 -0.53 -5.15
N ARG A 188 4.53 -0.64 -4.00
CA ARG A 188 3.17 -1.20 -3.94
C ARG A 188 2.12 -0.26 -4.53
N GLN A 189 2.26 1.05 -4.34
CA GLN A 189 1.39 2.04 -4.97
C GLN A 189 1.59 2.03 -6.49
N SER A 190 2.83 2.13 -6.96
CA SER A 190 3.13 2.13 -8.40
C SER A 190 2.72 0.82 -9.09
N ALA A 191 2.76 -0.32 -8.38
CA ALA A 191 2.21 -1.57 -8.90
C ALA A 191 0.69 -1.52 -9.17
N VAL A 192 -0.07 -0.72 -8.42
CA VAL A 192 -1.51 -0.49 -8.68
C VAL A 192 -1.67 0.31 -9.97
N TYR A 193 -0.87 1.36 -10.18
CA TYR A 193 -0.90 2.15 -11.42
C TYR A 193 -0.49 1.33 -12.64
N VAL A 194 0.55 0.49 -12.52
CA VAL A 194 0.96 -0.46 -13.57
C VAL A 194 -0.20 -1.41 -13.93
N LEU A 195 -0.93 -1.95 -12.95
CA LEU A 195 -2.09 -2.80 -13.24
C LEU A 195 -3.23 -2.05 -13.96
N ALA A 196 -3.44 -0.77 -13.64
CA ALA A 196 -4.43 0.05 -14.31
C ALA A 196 -4.00 0.40 -15.75
N LEU A 197 -2.74 0.75 -15.97
CA LEU A 197 -2.16 0.98 -17.31
C LEU A 197 -2.26 -0.26 -18.20
N GLU A 198 -2.04 -1.46 -17.63
CA GLU A 198 -2.12 -2.71 -18.41
C GLU A 198 -3.48 -2.89 -19.08
N ARG A 199 -4.57 -2.43 -18.46
CA ARG A 199 -5.92 -2.48 -19.08
C ARG A 199 -6.07 -1.57 -20.28
N VAL A 200 -5.41 -0.42 -20.26
CA VAL A 200 -5.40 0.51 -21.40
C VAL A 200 -4.48 -0.01 -22.50
N ALA A 201 -3.32 -0.55 -22.13
CA ALA A 201 -2.35 -1.13 -23.06
C ALA A 201 -2.88 -2.38 -23.78
N GLU A 202 -3.70 -3.22 -23.11
CA GLU A 202 -4.34 -4.40 -23.70
C GLU A 202 -5.15 -4.10 -24.97
N VAL A 203 -5.64 -2.86 -25.13
CA VAL A 203 -6.44 -2.41 -26.28
C VAL A 203 -5.75 -1.30 -27.10
N THR A 204 -4.46 -1.06 -26.85
CA THR A 204 -3.67 -0.05 -27.56
C THR A 204 -2.56 -0.74 -28.34
N ASP A 205 -2.59 -0.65 -29.66
CA ASP A 205 -1.56 -1.26 -30.50
C ASP A 205 -0.19 -0.60 -30.25
N GLY A 206 0.88 -1.41 -30.26
CA GLY A 206 2.24 -0.96 -29.97
C GLY A 206 2.56 -0.64 -28.49
N ALA A 207 1.56 -0.53 -27.60
CA ALA A 207 1.77 -0.17 -26.20
C ALA A 207 2.37 -1.31 -25.37
N ARG A 208 3.33 -0.99 -24.49
CA ARG A 208 3.90 -1.91 -23.50
C ARG A 208 4.02 -1.24 -22.15
N VAL A 209 3.46 -1.84 -21.10
CA VAL A 209 3.64 -1.29 -19.74
C VAL A 209 4.98 -1.77 -19.15
N GLY A 210 5.86 -0.84 -18.83
CA GLY A 210 7.11 -1.10 -18.13
C GLY A 210 6.87 -1.50 -16.67
N HIS A 211 7.60 -2.51 -16.19
CA HIS A 211 7.53 -2.94 -14.77
C HIS A 211 8.69 -2.40 -13.92
N ARG A 212 9.56 -1.58 -14.52
CA ARG A 212 10.57 -0.80 -13.82
C ARG A 212 10.06 0.63 -13.75
N VAL A 213 9.63 1.05 -12.57
CA VAL A 213 9.09 2.40 -12.34
C VAL A 213 10.20 3.33 -11.89
N LEU A 214 10.03 4.63 -12.12
CA LEU A 214 10.95 5.65 -11.65
C LEU A 214 10.46 6.24 -10.33
N LEU A 215 11.20 6.03 -9.24
CA LEU A 215 10.96 6.69 -7.96
C LEU A 215 11.84 7.94 -7.88
N VAL A 216 11.22 9.11 -7.76
CA VAL A 216 11.90 10.40 -7.63
C VAL A 216 11.76 10.93 -6.21
N CYS A 217 12.89 11.26 -5.60
CA CYS A 217 12.97 11.72 -4.22
C CYS A 217 13.97 12.88 -4.07
N PRO A 218 13.85 13.72 -3.02
CA PRO A 218 14.89 14.68 -2.68
C PRO A 218 16.23 13.99 -2.47
N LYS A 219 17.29 14.58 -3.03
CA LYS A 219 18.68 14.12 -2.90
C LYS A 219 19.26 14.64 -1.59
N ASP A 220 19.72 13.72 -0.75
CA ASP A 220 20.36 13.99 0.54
C ASP A 220 19.49 14.90 1.41
N PHE A 221 20.04 16.06 1.83
CA PHE A 221 19.33 17.08 2.61
C PHE A 221 18.90 18.28 1.76
N SER A 222 18.86 18.13 0.44
CA SER A 222 18.51 19.19 -0.51
C SER A 222 17.13 18.94 -1.13
N ASN A 223 16.58 19.96 -1.82
CA ASN A 223 15.40 19.80 -2.67
C ASN A 223 15.75 19.47 -4.13
N LEU A 224 17.00 19.10 -4.43
CA LEU A 224 17.37 18.61 -5.76
C LEU A 224 16.76 17.22 -5.97
N PRO A 225 16.17 16.94 -7.13
CA PRO A 225 15.64 15.60 -7.39
C PRO A 225 16.78 14.61 -7.66
N ALA A 226 16.60 13.41 -7.14
CA ALA A 226 17.33 12.22 -7.56
C ALA A 226 16.30 11.15 -7.93
N ALA A 227 16.72 10.17 -8.73
CA ALA A 227 15.85 9.07 -9.13
C ALA A 227 16.48 7.69 -8.88
N SER A 228 15.61 6.74 -8.55
CA SER A 228 15.94 5.32 -8.40
C SER A 228 14.94 4.48 -9.19
N VAL A 229 15.42 3.39 -9.79
CA VAL A 229 14.57 2.46 -10.55
C VAL A 229 14.10 1.34 -9.65
N VAL A 230 12.79 1.13 -9.59
CA VAL A 230 12.17 0.10 -8.75
C VAL A 230 11.47 -0.92 -9.62
N ASP A 231 11.87 -2.19 -9.53
CA ASP A 231 11.14 -3.29 -10.17
C ASP A 231 9.91 -3.66 -9.35
N VAL A 232 8.73 -3.54 -9.95
CA VAL A 232 7.44 -3.76 -9.27
C VAL A 232 6.77 -5.09 -9.64
N ARG A 233 7.45 -5.99 -10.36
CA ARG A 233 6.83 -7.28 -10.80
C ARG A 233 6.30 -8.10 -9.64
N LYS A 234 7.03 -8.16 -8.52
CA LYS A 234 6.60 -8.86 -7.31
C LYS A 234 5.35 -8.23 -6.71
N GLN A 235 5.37 -6.91 -6.52
CA GLN A 235 4.26 -6.14 -5.93
C GLN A 235 3.02 -6.25 -6.81
N ARG A 236 3.17 -6.09 -8.13
CA ARG A 236 2.12 -6.28 -9.13
C ARG A 236 1.46 -7.66 -9.02
N ALA A 237 2.26 -8.73 -8.94
CA ALA A 237 1.74 -10.08 -8.82
C ALA A 237 0.93 -10.29 -7.53
N VAL A 238 1.38 -9.70 -6.41
CA VAL A 238 0.65 -9.75 -5.13
C VAL A 238 -0.64 -8.94 -5.20
N THR A 239 -0.58 -7.70 -5.68
CA THR A 239 -1.74 -6.81 -5.81
C THR A 239 -2.80 -7.44 -6.71
N ARG A 240 -2.43 -7.95 -7.90
CA ARG A 240 -3.36 -8.66 -8.78
C ARG A 240 -4.08 -9.80 -8.07
N ARG A 241 -3.33 -10.66 -7.37
CA ARG A 241 -3.93 -11.77 -6.61
C ARG A 241 -4.89 -11.29 -5.53
N GLN A 242 -4.62 -10.15 -4.88
CA GLN A 242 -5.54 -9.58 -3.90
C GLN A 242 -6.79 -9.00 -4.52
N LEU A 243 -6.68 -8.29 -5.65
CA LEU A 243 -7.85 -7.78 -6.37
C LEU A 243 -8.78 -8.93 -6.79
N THR A 244 -8.23 -10.05 -7.27
CA THR A 244 -9.02 -11.26 -7.56
C THR A 244 -9.66 -11.87 -6.31
N ARG A 245 -9.07 -11.72 -5.11
CA ARG A 245 -9.66 -12.23 -3.87
C ARG A 245 -10.73 -11.32 -3.28
N LEU A 246 -10.70 -10.03 -3.59
CA LEU A 246 -11.75 -9.10 -3.16
C LEU A 246 -13.13 -9.48 -3.73
N THR A 247 -13.18 -10.29 -4.80
CA THR A 247 -14.42 -10.92 -5.27
C THR A 247 -14.94 -12.05 -4.36
N ARG A 248 -14.35 -12.22 -3.16
CA ARG A 248 -14.83 -13.13 -2.10
C ARG A 248 -15.20 -12.38 -0.82
N VAL A 249 -15.29 -11.05 -0.87
CA VAL A 249 -15.78 -10.24 0.25
C VAL A 249 -17.19 -10.67 0.66
N GLU A 250 -17.95 -11.21 -0.29
CA GLU A 250 -19.24 -11.86 -0.14
C GLU A 250 -19.24 -12.97 0.91
N GLU A 251 -18.24 -13.85 0.88
CA GLU A 251 -18.10 -14.96 1.83
C GLU A 251 -17.83 -14.44 3.24
N ILE A 252 -17.03 -13.37 3.36
CA ILE A 252 -16.75 -12.71 4.64
C ILE A 252 -18.02 -12.03 5.17
N ALA A 253 -18.75 -11.32 4.32
CA ALA A 253 -19.97 -10.60 4.67
C ALA A 253 -21.13 -11.54 5.07
N ALA A 254 -21.21 -12.73 4.46
CA ALA A 254 -22.22 -13.74 4.75
C ALA A 254 -21.99 -14.45 6.10
N ALA A 255 -20.75 -14.48 6.59
CA ALA A 255 -20.41 -15.07 7.88
C ALA A 255 -20.66 -14.13 9.08
N LEU A 256 -21.07 -12.87 8.82
CA LEU A 256 -21.31 -11.89 9.88
C LEU A 256 -22.64 -12.15 10.58
N PRO A 257 -22.73 -11.83 11.89
CA PRO A 257 -23.99 -11.83 12.61
C PRO A 257 -25.07 -11.00 11.90
N GLU A 258 -26.32 -11.40 12.07
CA GLU A 258 -27.46 -10.61 11.62
C GLU A 258 -27.45 -9.23 12.31
N GLY A 259 -27.79 -8.17 11.59
CA GLY A 259 -27.77 -6.80 12.12
C GLY A 259 -26.37 -6.15 12.27
N ALA A 260 -25.28 -6.88 11.97
CA ALA A 260 -23.93 -6.32 11.96
C ALA A 260 -23.82 -5.12 11.01
N SER A 261 -23.14 -4.07 11.46
CA SER A 261 -22.88 -2.86 10.69
C SER A 261 -21.68 -2.13 11.26
N PHE A 262 -20.97 -1.43 10.38
CA PHE A 262 -19.79 -0.61 10.67
C PHE A 262 -20.08 0.88 10.52
N ASP A 263 -21.37 1.26 10.55
CA ASP A 263 -21.81 2.64 10.50
C ASP A 263 -21.31 3.42 11.74
N PRO A 264 -20.44 4.43 11.57
CA PRO A 264 -19.86 5.19 12.69
C PRO A 264 -20.89 5.89 13.60
N GLU A 265 -22.15 6.02 13.18
CA GLU A 265 -23.24 6.57 14.01
C GLU A 265 -23.77 5.58 15.06
N ARG A 266 -23.37 4.30 15.01
CA ARG A 266 -23.73 3.31 16.03
C ARG A 266 -23.01 3.51 17.35
N SER A 267 -23.51 2.85 18.39
CA SER A 267 -22.86 2.85 19.70
C SER A 267 -21.45 2.23 19.61
N CYS A 268 -20.54 2.66 20.48
CA CYS A 268 -19.18 2.12 20.52
C CYS A 268 -19.18 0.60 20.77
N GLU A 269 -20.09 0.10 21.62
CA GLU A 269 -20.24 -1.33 21.92
C GLU A 269 -20.69 -2.14 20.70
N ASP A 270 -21.69 -1.65 19.96
CA ASP A 270 -22.15 -2.30 18.72
C ASP A 270 -21.03 -2.34 17.67
N LEU A 271 -20.27 -1.24 17.55
CA LEU A 271 -19.15 -1.15 16.62
C LEU A 271 -18.00 -2.09 17.00
N GLU A 272 -17.66 -2.17 18.28
CA GLU A 272 -16.62 -3.10 18.75
C GLU A 272 -17.04 -4.55 18.46
N SER A 273 -18.28 -4.92 18.77
CA SER A 273 -18.85 -6.25 18.48
C SER A 273 -18.80 -6.56 16.97
N ALA A 274 -19.25 -5.63 16.13
CA ALA A 274 -19.23 -5.80 14.67
C ALA A 274 -17.80 -5.94 14.14
N VAL A 275 -16.87 -5.07 14.56
CA VAL A 275 -15.48 -5.09 14.10
C VAL A 275 -14.75 -6.35 14.55
N GLU A 276 -14.97 -6.79 15.79
CA GLU A 276 -14.34 -8.00 16.32
C GLU A 276 -14.95 -9.29 15.77
N SER A 277 -16.17 -9.27 15.24
CA SER A 277 -16.75 -10.40 14.49
C SER A 277 -15.97 -10.75 13.21
N VAL A 278 -15.11 -9.84 12.72
CA VAL A 278 -14.29 -10.04 11.53
C VAL A 278 -12.83 -10.21 11.93
N ALA A 279 -12.24 -11.35 11.60
CA ALA A 279 -10.84 -11.62 11.93
C ALA A 279 -9.88 -10.58 11.31
N ALA A 280 -9.06 -9.95 12.16
CA ALA A 280 -7.92 -9.15 11.74
C ALA A 280 -6.66 -10.01 11.64
N ALA A 281 -5.76 -9.62 10.75
CA ALA A 281 -4.39 -10.14 10.69
C ALA A 281 -3.42 -9.01 11.03
N TYR A 282 -3.45 -8.53 12.28
CA TYR A 282 -2.63 -7.39 12.67
C TYR A 282 -1.13 -7.69 12.46
N ALA A 283 -0.41 -6.65 12.05
CA ALA A 283 1.04 -6.61 12.06
C ALA A 283 1.49 -5.14 12.25
N PRO A 284 2.68 -4.86 12.81
CA PRO A 284 3.14 -3.50 13.08
C PRO A 284 3.12 -2.57 11.86
N GLU A 285 3.35 -3.10 10.65
CA GLU A 285 3.31 -2.33 9.40
C GLU A 285 1.92 -1.76 9.11
N CYS A 286 0.87 -2.28 9.74
CA CYS A 286 -0.48 -1.71 9.62
C CYS A 286 -0.53 -0.27 10.15
N LEU A 287 0.33 0.11 11.10
CA LEU A 287 0.34 1.46 11.69
C LEU A 287 0.63 2.57 10.67
N SER A 288 1.26 2.26 9.54
CA SER A 288 1.51 3.22 8.46
C SER A 288 0.48 3.11 7.30
N ALA A 289 -0.39 2.10 7.33
CA ALA A 289 -1.14 1.64 6.16
C ALA A 289 -2.64 1.40 6.38
N CYS A 290 -3.13 1.37 7.62
CA CYS A 290 -4.53 1.05 7.95
C CYS A 290 -5.03 1.94 9.09
N GLU A 291 -6.18 2.57 8.89
CA GLU A 291 -6.86 3.47 9.82
C GLU A 291 -7.26 2.76 11.12
N LEU A 292 -7.60 1.47 11.06
CA LEU A 292 -7.93 0.64 12.23
C LEU A 292 -6.70 0.05 12.95
N ALA A 293 -5.47 0.39 12.55
CA ALA A 293 -4.28 -0.28 13.10
C ALA A 293 -4.10 -0.08 14.61
N PHE A 294 -4.52 1.06 15.16
CA PHE A 294 -4.39 1.33 16.60
C PHE A 294 -5.36 0.49 17.42
N HIS A 295 -6.62 0.37 16.96
CA HIS A 295 -7.61 -0.55 17.52
C HIS A 295 -7.08 -2.00 17.50
N CYS A 296 -6.65 -2.47 16.33
CA CYS A 296 -6.14 -3.84 16.17
C CYS A 296 -4.87 -4.10 17.01
N ARG A 297 -4.01 -3.10 17.19
CA ARG A 297 -2.83 -3.21 18.06
C ARG A 297 -3.22 -3.33 19.53
N ALA A 298 -4.22 -2.56 19.98
CA ALA A 298 -4.71 -2.63 21.35
C ALA A 298 -5.26 -4.02 21.65
N ARG A 299 -6.08 -4.58 20.75
CA ARG A 299 -6.60 -5.96 20.86
C ARG A 299 -5.47 -7.00 20.90
N ALA A 300 -4.55 -6.95 19.95
CA ALA A 300 -3.41 -7.87 19.91
C ALA A 300 -2.55 -7.83 21.19
N ARG A 301 -2.39 -6.64 21.80
CA ARG A 301 -1.69 -6.50 23.09
C ARG A 301 -2.48 -7.04 24.27
N ALA A 302 -3.79 -6.77 24.32
CA ALA A 302 -4.67 -7.25 25.38
C ALA A 302 -4.74 -8.79 25.40
N GLU A 303 -4.74 -9.43 24.23
CA GLU A 303 -4.72 -10.88 24.06
C GLU A 303 -3.32 -11.50 24.25
N GLY A 304 -2.28 -10.67 24.39
CA GLY A 304 -0.90 -11.14 24.42
C GLY A 304 -0.48 -11.85 23.13
N ALA A 305 -1.07 -11.48 21.99
CA ALA A 305 -0.85 -12.12 20.70
C ALA A 305 0.55 -11.81 20.14
N VAL A 306 1.20 -12.82 19.55
CA VAL A 306 2.57 -12.68 18.99
C VAL A 306 2.61 -11.80 17.74
N GLU A 307 1.47 -11.56 17.10
CA GLU A 307 1.29 -10.60 16.01
C GLU A 307 1.82 -9.20 16.34
N ALA A 308 1.74 -8.80 17.62
CA ALA A 308 2.25 -7.51 18.08
C ALA A 308 3.79 -7.39 17.97
N LEU A 309 4.50 -8.52 17.88
CA LEU A 309 5.96 -8.59 17.75
C LEU A 309 6.43 -8.47 16.29
N GLY A 310 5.52 -8.56 15.33
CA GLY A 310 5.82 -8.44 13.91
C GLY A 310 5.99 -9.77 13.18
N ARG A 311 5.94 -9.70 11.84
CA ARG A 311 5.85 -10.88 10.97
C ARG A 311 7.08 -11.77 11.03
N GLY A 312 8.26 -11.18 11.16
CA GLY A 312 9.53 -11.94 11.27
C GLY A 312 9.51 -12.83 12.51
N VAL A 313 9.30 -12.23 13.68
CA VAL A 313 9.21 -12.96 14.96
C VAL A 313 8.08 -13.99 14.92
N ARG A 314 6.87 -13.61 14.48
CA ARG A 314 5.75 -14.56 14.36
C ARG A 314 6.10 -15.77 13.49
N GLY A 315 6.81 -15.58 12.38
CA GLY A 315 7.21 -16.67 11.49
C GLY A 315 8.14 -17.68 12.14
N GLU A 316 8.98 -17.26 13.08
CA GLU A 316 9.91 -18.13 13.81
C GLU A 316 9.22 -18.90 14.97
N LEU A 317 8.09 -18.40 15.47
CA LEU A 317 7.38 -18.97 16.62
C LEU A 317 6.47 -20.16 16.26
N GLY A 318 6.33 -20.49 14.97
CA GLY A 318 5.57 -21.65 14.52
C GLY A 318 4.11 -21.61 14.97
N GLY A 319 3.69 -22.64 15.71
CA GLY A 319 2.32 -22.76 16.24
C GLY A 319 2.04 -21.95 17.51
N LEU A 320 3.04 -21.28 18.10
CA LEU A 320 2.86 -20.52 19.33
C LEU A 320 2.24 -19.14 19.02
N THR A 321 1.04 -18.89 19.54
CA THR A 321 0.24 -17.71 19.19
C THR A 321 0.23 -16.61 20.26
N THR A 322 0.65 -16.91 21.49
CA THR A 322 0.67 -15.94 22.59
C THR A 322 2.07 -15.79 23.19
N VAL A 323 2.39 -14.57 23.64
CA VAL A 323 3.65 -14.26 24.35
C VAL A 323 3.80 -15.13 25.59
N ALA A 324 2.70 -15.36 26.33
CA ALA A 324 2.72 -16.23 27.50
C ALA A 324 3.10 -17.68 27.13
N GLY A 325 2.50 -18.23 26.07
CA GLY A 325 2.84 -19.57 25.57
C GLY A 325 4.28 -19.68 25.09
N VAL A 326 4.80 -18.65 24.41
CA VAL A 326 6.22 -18.57 24.02
C VAL A 326 7.15 -18.61 25.23
N LEU A 327 6.85 -17.83 26.27
CA LEU A 327 7.64 -17.81 27.50
C LEU A 327 7.55 -19.14 28.26
N ALA A 328 6.38 -19.77 28.31
CA ALA A 328 6.19 -21.08 28.92
C ALA A 328 6.99 -22.18 28.18
N ALA A 329 6.98 -22.16 26.84
CA ALA A 329 7.76 -23.07 26.00
C ALA A 329 9.28 -22.87 26.21
N ALA A 330 9.73 -21.61 26.23
CA ALA A 330 11.12 -21.24 26.48
C ALA A 330 11.61 -21.70 27.87
N ALA A 331 10.74 -21.62 28.89
CA ALA A 331 11.02 -22.08 30.24
C ALA A 331 10.91 -23.60 30.43
N GLY A 332 10.59 -24.37 29.37
CA GLY A 332 10.41 -25.82 29.44
C GLY A 332 9.16 -26.27 30.21
N LYS A 333 8.22 -25.37 30.49
CA LYS A 333 6.96 -25.69 31.20
C LYS A 333 5.92 -26.30 30.26
N GLU A 334 5.94 -25.89 29.01
CA GLU A 334 5.04 -26.35 27.95
C GLU A 334 5.83 -26.57 26.64
N GLY A 335 5.12 -26.96 25.57
CA GLY A 335 5.65 -27.13 24.22
C GLY A 335 6.33 -28.47 23.97
N ASP A 336 6.06 -29.03 22.79
CA ASP A 336 6.70 -30.27 22.33
C ASP A 336 8.21 -30.03 22.15
N PRO A 337 9.09 -30.76 22.87
CA PRO A 337 10.53 -30.65 22.69
C PRO A 337 11.01 -30.96 21.26
N ALA A 338 10.23 -31.73 20.48
CA ALA A 338 10.53 -32.03 19.09
C ALA A 338 10.13 -30.90 18.12
N ASP A 339 9.33 -29.92 18.56
CA ASP A 339 9.02 -28.73 17.75
C ASP A 339 10.30 -27.88 17.60
N PRO A 340 10.76 -27.60 16.35
CA PRO A 340 11.95 -26.80 16.11
C PRO A 340 11.90 -25.40 16.74
N ALA A 341 10.72 -24.76 16.79
CA ALA A 341 10.54 -23.44 17.39
C ALA A 341 10.71 -23.52 18.91
N VAL A 342 10.11 -24.52 19.56
CA VAL A 342 10.26 -24.75 21.02
C VAL A 342 11.72 -25.05 21.36
N ALA A 343 12.39 -25.90 20.58
CA ALA A 343 13.80 -26.22 20.77
C ALA A 343 14.69 -24.96 20.62
N ALA A 344 14.41 -24.10 19.63
CA ALA A 344 15.11 -22.83 19.45
C ALA A 344 14.89 -21.87 20.63
N LEU A 345 13.65 -21.76 21.12
CA LEU A 345 13.30 -20.92 22.27
C LEU A 345 14.02 -21.37 23.54
N ARG A 346 14.07 -22.68 23.82
CA ARG A 346 14.79 -23.22 24.98
C ARG A 346 16.30 -22.97 24.89
N ARG A 347 16.89 -23.15 23.70
CA ARG A 347 18.30 -22.78 23.48
C ARG A 347 18.54 -21.29 23.72
N ALA A 348 17.68 -20.42 23.20
CA ALA A 348 17.78 -18.97 23.41
C ALA A 348 17.64 -18.59 24.90
N ALA A 349 16.74 -19.26 25.64
CA ALA A 349 16.57 -19.04 27.07
C ALA A 349 17.81 -19.45 27.87
N ALA A 350 18.42 -20.59 27.55
CA ALA A 350 19.67 -21.05 28.17
C ALA A 350 20.82 -20.06 27.92
N LEU A 351 21.05 -19.66 26.66
CA LEU A 351 22.08 -18.68 26.30
C LEU A 351 21.86 -17.33 27.01
N ARG A 352 20.61 -16.90 27.15
CA ARG A 352 20.27 -15.67 27.87
C ARG A 352 20.59 -15.79 29.37
N ALA A 353 20.32 -16.94 29.99
CA ALA A 353 20.63 -17.19 31.39
C ALA A 353 22.15 -17.14 31.63
N GLU A 354 22.92 -17.87 30.81
CA GLU A 354 24.39 -17.86 30.85
C GLU A 354 24.96 -16.44 30.73
N ALA A 355 24.44 -15.63 29.79
CA ALA A 355 24.88 -14.25 29.58
C ALA A 355 24.58 -13.33 30.78
N LEU A 356 23.49 -13.56 31.51
CA LEU A 356 23.15 -12.80 32.71
C LEU A 356 23.98 -13.22 33.93
N GLU A 357 24.27 -14.50 34.06
CA GLU A 357 25.13 -15.04 35.12
C GLU A 357 26.58 -14.58 34.94
N GLY A 358 27.12 -14.59 33.70
CA GLY A 358 28.46 -14.08 33.39
C GLY A 358 28.63 -12.58 33.71
N ARG A 359 27.55 -11.79 33.64
CA ARG A 359 27.55 -10.38 34.07
C ARG A 359 27.60 -10.19 35.58
N ALA A 360 27.13 -11.16 36.36
CA ALA A 360 27.19 -11.12 37.82
C ALA A 360 28.60 -11.47 38.35
N VAL A 361 29.40 -12.22 37.57
CA VAL A 361 30.78 -12.59 37.91
C VAL A 361 31.81 -11.49 37.58
N CYS A 362 31.46 -10.55 36.69
CA CYS A 362 32.31 -9.40 36.32
C CYS A 362 31.99 -8.08 37.05
N ARG A 363 31.18 -8.10 38.11
CA ARG A 363 30.95 -6.95 39.01
C ARG A 363 31.62 -7.18 40.35
#